data_AF-A0A178GI70-F1
#
_entry.id   AF-A0A178GI70-F1
#
_cell.length_a   1.000
_cell.length_b   1.000
_cell.length_c   1.000
_cell.angle_alpha   90.00
_cell.angle_beta   90.00
_cell.angle_gamma   90.00
#
_symmetry.space_group_name_H-M   'P 1'
#
loop_
_entity.id
_entity.type
_entity.pdbx_description
1 polymer ?
#
loop_
_entity_poly.entity_id
_entity_poly.type
_entity_poly.pdbx_seq_one_letter_code
_entity_poly.pdbx_strand_id
1 'polypeptide(L)'
;MIIDFHQAQLQKFMALAMKIEAEPELYLQFESVSDFYKADWLQAFPSGTEYFASGLDDGAEEFYAVICYGEMQLRISCGQAQFSAKLCCKH
;
A
#
# COMPACT_ATOMS: atom_id res chain seq x y z
N MET A 1 -18.86 -14.03 14.89
CA MET A 1 -18.15 -15.23 14.42
C MET A 1 -16.78 -14.79 13.91
N ILE A 2 -15.68 -15.41 14.33
CA ILE A 2 -14.31 -14.94 14.03
C ILE A 2 -14.00 -14.97 12.53
N ILE A 3 -14.57 -15.94 11.79
CA ILE A 3 -14.38 -16.10 10.34
C ILE A 3 -14.94 -14.91 9.55
N ASP A 4 -16.18 -14.48 9.84
CA ASP A 4 -16.80 -13.30 9.23
C ASP A 4 -15.98 -12.02 9.46
N PHE A 5 -15.39 -11.89 10.64
CA PHE A 5 -14.59 -10.70 10.98
C PHE A 5 -13.32 -10.63 10.13
N HIS A 6 -12.57 -11.72 10.03
CA HIS A 6 -11.37 -11.77 9.17
C HIS A 6 -11.71 -11.52 7.70
N GLN A 7 -12.81 -12.10 7.22
CA GLN A 7 -13.24 -11.89 5.84
C GLN A 7 -13.67 -10.44 5.57
N ALA A 8 -14.36 -9.80 6.52
CA ALA A 8 -14.73 -8.39 6.43
C ALA A 8 -13.49 -7.46 6.43
N GLN A 9 -12.48 -7.76 7.26
CA GLN A 9 -11.23 -7.00 7.26
C GLN A 9 -10.44 -7.18 5.95
N LEU A 10 -10.41 -8.40 5.40
CA LEU A 10 -9.78 -8.67 4.10
C LEU A 10 -10.50 -7.92 2.96
N GLN A 11 -11.83 -7.93 2.95
CA GLN A 11 -12.61 -7.14 1.98
C GLN A 11 -12.35 -5.64 2.13
N LYS A 12 -12.23 -5.14 3.37
CA LYS A 12 -11.86 -3.74 3.63
C LYS A 12 -10.48 -3.40 3.07
N PHE A 13 -9.49 -4.28 3.28
CA PHE A 13 -8.15 -4.14 2.69
C PHE A 13 -8.23 -4.06 1.16
N MET A 14 -8.90 -5.03 0.53
CA MET A 14 -9.01 -5.10 -0.92
C MET A 14 -9.72 -3.87 -1.49
N ALA A 15 -10.80 -3.41 -0.85
CA ALA A 15 -11.54 -2.23 -1.29
C ALA A 15 -10.68 -0.96 -1.29
N LEU A 16 -9.81 -0.78 -0.29
CA LEU A 16 -8.88 0.35 -0.25
C LEU A 16 -7.75 0.17 -1.26
N ALA A 17 -7.18 -1.04 -1.35
CA ALA A 17 -6.11 -1.34 -2.30
C ALA A 17 -6.55 -1.15 -3.76
N MET A 18 -7.78 -1.54 -4.11
CA MET A 18 -8.34 -1.32 -5.46
C MET A 18 -8.51 0.15 -5.81
N LYS A 19 -8.83 1.02 -4.83
CA LYS A 19 -8.92 2.47 -5.06
C LYS A 19 -7.55 3.06 -5.37
N ILE A 20 -6.53 2.64 -4.61
CA ILE A 20 -5.15 3.06 -4.81
C ILE A 20 -4.59 2.53 -6.14
N GLU A 21 -4.93 1.29 -6.52
CA GLU A 21 -4.59 0.72 -7.83
C GLU A 21 -5.23 1.47 -8.99
N ALA A 22 -6.48 1.92 -8.84
CA ALA A 22 -7.20 2.65 -9.89
C ALA A 22 -6.66 4.08 -10.09
N GLU A 23 -6.28 4.78 -9.00
CA GLU A 23 -5.87 6.18 -9.04
C GLU A 23 -4.59 6.44 -8.22
N PRO A 24 -3.45 5.79 -8.56
CA PRO A 24 -2.24 5.83 -7.74
C PRO A 24 -1.68 7.24 -7.52
N GLU A 25 -1.82 8.12 -8.51
CA GLU A 25 -1.38 9.53 -8.45
C GLU A 25 -2.03 10.37 -7.34
N LEU A 26 -3.23 9.99 -6.88
CA LEU A 26 -3.92 10.66 -5.77
C LEU A 26 -3.38 10.25 -4.39
N TYR A 27 -2.70 9.11 -4.32
CA TYR A 27 -2.23 8.52 -3.06
C TYR A 27 -0.71 8.56 -2.90
N LEU A 28 0.03 8.51 -4.02
CA LEU A 28 1.46 8.27 -4.05
C LEU A 28 2.27 9.55 -4.25
N GLN A 29 2.00 10.59 -3.45
CA GLN A 29 2.72 11.85 -3.50
C GLN A 29 3.77 11.88 -2.38
N PHE A 30 4.86 11.12 -2.56
CA PHE A 30 5.89 10.95 -1.54
C PHE A 30 7.22 11.57 -1.97
N GLU A 31 7.77 12.41 -1.11
CA GLU A 31 9.10 13.02 -1.28
C GLU A 31 10.17 12.22 -0.49
N SER A 32 9.77 11.42 0.51
CA SER A 32 10.63 10.55 1.31
C SER A 32 9.93 9.26 1.76
N VAL A 33 10.68 8.29 2.31
CA VAL A 33 10.06 7.11 2.96
C VAL A 33 9.24 7.53 4.17
N SER A 34 9.64 8.60 4.84
CA SER A 34 8.90 9.14 5.99
C SER A 34 7.52 9.67 5.61
N ASP A 35 7.35 10.25 4.42
CA ASP A 35 6.05 10.73 3.94
C ASP A 35 5.06 9.59 3.73
N PHE A 36 5.55 8.45 3.23
CA PHE A 36 4.73 7.24 3.13
C PHE A 36 4.13 6.86 4.49
N TYR A 37 4.94 6.71 5.54
CA TYR A 37 4.44 6.32 6.87
C TYR A 37 3.57 7.39 7.55
N LYS A 38 3.59 8.64 7.08
CA LYS A 38 2.74 9.73 7.59
C LYS A 38 1.41 9.84 6.85
N ALA A 39 1.23 9.14 5.73
CA ALA A 39 0.03 9.27 4.92
C ALA A 39 -1.23 8.88 5.69
N ASP A 40 -2.19 9.80 5.79
CA ASP A 40 -3.44 9.60 6.54
C ASP A 40 -4.24 8.39 6.03
N TRP A 41 -4.17 8.12 4.73
CA TRP A 41 -4.88 7.00 4.12
C TRP A 41 -4.34 5.63 4.57
N LEU A 42 -3.11 5.53 5.10
CA LEU A 42 -2.62 4.28 5.70
C LEU A 42 -3.43 3.89 6.93
N GLN A 43 -3.96 4.86 7.68
CA GLN A 43 -4.78 4.59 8.87
C GLN A 43 -6.15 3.98 8.52
N ALA A 44 -6.57 4.08 7.25
CA ALA A 44 -7.83 3.48 6.80
C ALA A 44 -7.76 1.96 6.69
N PHE A 45 -6.55 1.39 6.51
CA PHE A 45 -6.36 -0.06 6.41
C PHE A 45 -6.76 -0.79 7.70
N PRO A 46 -7.14 -2.08 7.60
CA PRO A 46 -7.50 -2.88 8.77
C PRO A 46 -6.33 -3.04 9.74
N SER A 47 -6.65 -3.25 11.02
CA SER A 47 -5.63 -3.55 12.04
C SER A 47 -4.92 -4.86 11.72
N GLY A 48 -3.59 -4.87 11.82
CA GLY A 48 -2.76 -6.01 11.42
C GLY A 48 -2.23 -5.92 9.99
N THR A 49 -2.47 -4.82 9.27
CA THR A 49 -1.76 -4.51 8.02
C THR A 49 -0.30 -4.21 8.30
N GLU A 50 0.58 -4.82 7.51
CA GLU A 50 2.03 -4.63 7.55
C GLU A 50 2.45 -3.72 6.38
N TYR A 51 3.43 -2.86 6.62
CA TYR A 51 3.90 -1.85 5.66
C TYR A 51 5.41 -1.95 5.53
N PHE A 52 5.87 -1.98 4.29
CA PHE A 52 7.28 -1.99 3.94
C PHE A 52 7.51 -0.91 2.90
N ALA A 53 8.52 -0.07 3.08
CA ALA A 53 8.87 0.97 2.11
C ALA A 53 10.40 1.09 2.01
N SER A 54 10.89 1.38 0.82
CA SER A 54 12.31 1.55 0.50
C SER A 54 12.49 2.50 -0.68
N GLY A 55 13.67 3.10 -0.81
CA GLY A 55 14.10 3.73 -2.07
C GLY A 55 13.97 5.25 -2.22
N LEU A 56 13.76 6.03 -1.14
CA LEU A 56 13.75 7.52 -1.24
C LEU A 56 14.82 8.25 -0.41
N ASP A 57 15.36 7.66 0.67
CA ASP A 57 16.20 8.42 1.64
C ASP A 57 17.71 8.45 1.32
N ASP A 58 18.24 7.58 0.45
CA ASP A 58 19.70 7.41 0.23
C ASP A 58 20.10 7.29 -1.26
N GLY A 59 19.55 8.16 -2.12
CA GLY A 59 19.95 8.24 -3.54
C GLY A 59 19.45 7.09 -4.43
N ALA A 60 18.46 6.34 -3.96
CA ALA A 60 17.74 5.39 -4.79
C ALA A 60 16.85 6.13 -5.79
N GLU A 61 16.87 5.67 -7.05
CA GLU A 61 16.15 6.32 -8.16
C GLU A 61 14.66 5.96 -8.20
N GLU A 62 14.26 4.94 -7.43
CA GLU A 62 12.92 4.36 -7.45
C GLU A 62 12.41 4.09 -6.03
N PHE A 63 11.19 4.53 -5.75
CA PHE A 63 10.46 4.19 -4.54
C PHE A 63 9.71 2.88 -4.73
N TYR A 64 9.79 2.03 -3.72
CA TYR A 64 9.01 0.81 -3.64
C TYR A 64 8.38 0.66 -2.26
N ALA A 65 7.08 0.39 -2.23
CA ALA A 65 6.37 0.02 -1.02
C ALA A 65 5.49 -1.21 -1.22
N VAL A 66 5.31 -1.97 -0.14
CA VAL A 66 4.43 -3.12 -0.09
C VAL A 66 3.56 -3.00 1.14
N ILE A 67 2.26 -3.08 0.93
CA ILE A 67 1.25 -3.12 1.98
C ILE A 67 0.65 -4.52 1.99
N CYS A 68 0.62 -5.15 3.15
CA CYS A 68 0.36 -6.59 3.29
C CYS A 68 -0.77 -6.82 4.29
N TYR A 69 -1.75 -7.65 3.93
CA TYR A 69 -2.80 -8.09 4.84
C TYR A 69 -3.25 -9.51 4.54
N GLY A 70 -2.98 -10.43 5.46
CA GLY A 70 -3.22 -11.86 5.25
C GLY A 70 -2.50 -12.34 3.98
N GLU A 71 -3.26 -12.92 3.05
CA GLU A 71 -2.80 -13.47 1.77
C GLU A 71 -2.77 -12.44 0.64
N MET A 72 -3.12 -11.17 0.90
CA MET A 72 -3.14 -10.11 -0.10
C MET A 72 -2.04 -9.10 0.12
N GLN A 73 -1.54 -8.51 -0.96
CA GLN A 73 -0.59 -7.42 -0.93
C GLN A 73 -0.85 -6.39 -2.03
N LEU A 74 -0.66 -5.12 -1.69
CA LEU A 74 -0.61 -4.01 -2.63
C LEU A 74 0.86 -3.63 -2.81
N ARG A 75 1.36 -3.77 -4.03
CA ARG A 75 2.71 -3.33 -4.41
C ARG A 75 2.61 -1.95 -5.03
N ILE A 76 3.45 -1.05 -4.56
CA ILE A 76 3.52 0.32 -4.99
C ILE A 76 4.92 0.53 -5.53
N SER A 77 5.02 1.03 -6.75
CA SER A 77 6.28 1.45 -7.35
C SER A 77 6.11 2.85 -7.91
N CYS A 78 7.02 3.75 -7.54
CA CYS A 78 7.06 5.11 -8.04
C CYS A 78 8.46 5.42 -8.57
N GLY A 79 8.55 5.73 -9.86
CA GLY A 79 9.76 6.25 -10.51
C GLY A 79 9.55 7.68 -11.02
N GLN A 80 10.57 8.27 -11.67
CA GLN A 80 10.62 9.67 -12.11
C GLN A 80 9.43 10.18 -12.95
N ALA A 81 8.58 9.31 -13.51
CA ALA A 81 7.40 9.72 -14.28
C ALA A 81 6.22 8.74 -14.23
N GLN A 82 6.28 7.69 -13.39
CA GLN A 82 5.24 6.67 -13.38
C GLN A 82 4.95 6.19 -11.96
N PHE A 83 3.71 6.40 -11.55
CA PHE A 83 3.12 5.83 -10.35
C PHE A 83 2.38 4.57 -10.74
N SER A 84 2.69 3.46 -10.08
CA SER A 84 1.96 2.22 -10.26
C SER A 84 1.65 1.61 -8.91
N ALA A 85 0.41 1.16 -8.76
CA ALA A 85 0.01 0.33 -7.65
C ALA A 85 -0.65 -0.93 -8.22
N LYS A 86 -0.36 -2.09 -7.63
CA LYS A 86 -0.86 -3.37 -8.08
C LYS A 86 -1.25 -4.26 -6.91
N LEU A 87 -2.52 -4.64 -6.85
CA LEU A 87 -3.06 -5.59 -5.89
C LEU A 87 -2.82 -7.03 -6.40
N CYS A 88 -2.24 -7.87 -5.56
CA CYS A 88 -2.01 -9.27 -5.87
C CYS A 88 -1.97 -10.14 -4.62
N CYS A 89 -2.16 -11.45 -4.79
CA CYS A 89 -1.99 -12.41 -3.71
C CYS A 89 -0.50 -12.55 -3.36
N LYS A 90 -0.18 -12.71 -2.08
CA LYS A 90 1.13 -13.18 -1.62
C LYS A 90 1.32 -14.62 -2.13
N HIS A 91 2.47 -14.89 -2.73
CA HIS A 91 2.82 -16.20 -3.28
C HIS A 91 3.49 -17.08 -2.23
#